data_AF-A0A9W5R9Q2-F1
#
_entry.id   AF-A0A9W5R9Q2-F1
#
_cell.length_a   1.000
_cell.length_b   1.000
_cell.length_c   1.000
_cell.angle_alpha   90.00
_cell.angle_beta   90.00
_cell.angle_gamma   90.00
#
_symmetry.space_group_name_H-M   'P 1'
#
loop_
_entity.id
_entity.type
_entity.pdbx_description
1 polymer ?
#
loop_
_entity_poly.entity_id
_entity_poly.type
_entity_poly.pdbx_seq_one_letter_code
_entity_poly.pdbx_strand_id
1 'polypeptide(L)'
;MVAKIIGKVFGIIFIAMAYWLVRDLSFSGENLLNNILQVWFGYFIAYIGIGLLFSGMLEKSKVFSFIYRKVLVLPFIGFIYFQYIITPIITVIMFLVIYFLPSMWILKLGETHAIIEQYSQGIIYIISLLSVLFFAYKSNLVMRFIIDTFKTKLFRNYLNRYTNTAFTRRITYIMMIIIYISYNFLTFSKINPNFIPSEMLNVIKEVFVTFVAIDTLIQIIVSKQQTTTVKDVENK
;
A
#
# COMPACT_ATOMS: atom_id res chain seq x y z
N MET A 1 -1.16 -39.97 -28.23
CA MET A 1 0.27 -39.79 -28.60
C MET A 1 0.54 -38.38 -29.12
N VAL A 2 -0.23 -37.91 -30.10
CA VAL A 2 -0.12 -36.56 -30.71
C VAL A 2 -0.16 -35.42 -29.67
N ALA A 3 -1.11 -35.44 -28.72
CA ALA A 3 -1.20 -34.42 -27.66
C ALA A 3 0.06 -34.31 -26.77
N LYS A 4 0.77 -35.42 -26.50
CA LYS A 4 2.02 -35.41 -25.71
C LYS A 4 3.19 -34.82 -26.50
N ILE A 5 3.21 -35.02 -27.81
CA ILE A 5 4.24 -34.46 -28.69
C ILE A 5 4.03 -32.95 -28.84
N ILE A 6 2.78 -32.52 -29.07
CA ILE A 6 2.40 -31.11 -29.13
C ILE A 6 2.77 -30.40 -27.81
N GLY A 7 2.45 -30.99 -26.67
CA GLY A 7 2.81 -30.43 -25.36
C GLY A 7 4.32 -30.21 -25.20
N LYS A 8 5.16 -31.16 -25.65
CA LYS A 8 6.62 -30.99 -25.60
C LYS A 8 7.12 -29.85 -26.48
N VAL A 9 6.57 -29.70 -27.68
CA VAL A 9 6.92 -28.59 -28.59
C VAL A 9 6.59 -27.24 -27.95
N PHE A 10 5.38 -27.09 -27.39
CA PHE A 10 5.01 -25.87 -26.65
C PHE A 10 5.89 -25.63 -25.42
N GLY A 11 6.29 -26.70 -24.72
CA GLY A 11 7.20 -26.58 -23.58
C GLY A 11 8.57 -26.03 -23.96
N ILE A 12 9.14 -26.46 -25.11
CA ILE A 12 10.40 -25.90 -25.64
C ILE A 12 10.22 -24.42 -25.99
N ILE A 13 9.12 -24.07 -26.66
CA ILE A 13 8.81 -22.68 -27.03
C ILE A 13 8.74 -21.79 -25.78
N PHE A 14 8.08 -22.25 -24.72
CA PHE A 14 7.99 -21.49 -23.48
C PHE A 14 9.35 -21.35 -22.78
N ILE A 15 10.19 -22.39 -22.72
CA ILE A 15 11.54 -22.23 -22.15
C ILE A 15 12.37 -21.23 -22.97
N ALA A 16 12.30 -21.28 -24.30
CA ALA A 16 13.01 -20.35 -25.17
C ALA A 16 12.54 -18.90 -24.98
N MET A 17 11.23 -18.70 -24.87
CA MET A 17 10.62 -17.40 -24.62
C MET A 17 10.99 -16.85 -23.24
N ALA A 18 11.04 -17.70 -22.20
CA ALA A 18 11.50 -17.32 -20.88
C ALA A 18 12.98 -16.90 -20.87
N TYR A 19 13.85 -17.65 -21.57
CA TYR A 19 15.26 -17.30 -21.71
C TYR A 19 15.42 -15.94 -22.41
N TRP A 20 14.71 -15.73 -23.52
CA TRP A 20 14.76 -14.47 -24.27
C TRP A 20 14.31 -13.27 -23.44
N LEU A 21 13.32 -13.46 -22.56
CA LEU A 21 12.82 -12.44 -21.65
C LEU A 21 13.84 -11.98 -20.60
N VAL A 22 14.75 -12.86 -20.18
CA VAL A 22 15.60 -12.64 -19.01
C VAL A 22 17.08 -12.41 -19.39
N ARG A 23 17.51 -12.83 -20.58
CA ARG A 23 18.92 -12.83 -21.00
C ARG A 23 19.61 -11.45 -21.01
N ASP A 24 18.86 -10.38 -21.26
CA ASP A 24 19.40 -9.02 -21.47
C ASP A 24 19.15 -8.08 -20.27
N LEU A 25 18.81 -8.63 -19.09
CA LEU A 25 18.50 -7.84 -17.91
C LEU A 25 19.76 -7.27 -17.24
N SER A 26 19.84 -5.94 -17.16
CA SER A 26 20.82 -5.25 -16.32
C SER A 26 20.13 -4.65 -15.08
N PHE A 27 20.63 -4.96 -13.88
CA PHE A 27 20.10 -4.42 -12.63
C PHE A 27 20.67 -3.02 -12.31
N SER A 28 20.73 -2.13 -13.31
CA SER A 28 21.08 -0.72 -13.12
C SER A 28 19.83 0.10 -12.76
N GLY A 29 20.02 1.11 -11.91
CA GLY A 29 18.99 1.67 -11.02
C GLY A 29 17.76 2.34 -11.65
N GLU A 30 17.74 2.59 -12.96
CA GLU A 30 16.65 3.35 -13.59
C GLU A 30 15.41 2.48 -13.90
N ASN A 31 15.51 1.15 -13.92
CA ASN A 31 14.41 0.26 -14.33
C ASN A 31 14.18 -0.95 -13.40
N LEU A 32 14.52 -0.80 -12.12
CA LEU A 32 14.56 -1.91 -11.15
C LEU A 32 13.21 -2.65 -11.02
N LEU A 33 12.08 -1.92 -10.97
CA LEU A 33 10.75 -2.53 -10.88
C LEU A 33 10.35 -3.26 -12.17
N ASN A 34 10.67 -2.71 -13.33
CA ASN A 34 10.39 -3.33 -14.62
C ASN A 34 11.20 -4.63 -14.78
N ASN A 35 12.47 -4.60 -14.38
CA ASN A 35 13.35 -5.77 -14.37
C ASN A 35 12.82 -6.87 -13.43
N ILE A 36 12.36 -6.52 -12.22
CA ILE A 36 11.75 -7.48 -11.29
C ILE A 36 10.54 -8.15 -11.94
N LEU A 37 9.63 -7.38 -12.56
CA LEU A 37 8.45 -7.93 -13.24
C LEU A 37 8.83 -8.83 -14.42
N GLN A 38 9.87 -8.48 -15.16
CA GLN A 38 10.34 -9.21 -16.33
C GLN A 38 10.98 -10.57 -15.95
N VAL A 39 11.82 -10.60 -14.90
CA VAL A 39 12.33 -11.86 -14.30
C VAL A 39 11.17 -12.74 -13.86
N TRP A 40 10.17 -12.14 -13.23
CA TRP A 40 9.00 -12.83 -12.72
C TRP A 40 8.16 -13.48 -13.82
N PHE A 41 7.93 -12.73 -14.89
CA PHE A 41 7.20 -13.23 -16.05
C PHE A 41 7.98 -14.32 -16.78
N GLY A 42 9.30 -14.16 -16.92
CA GLY A 42 10.18 -15.20 -17.44
C GLY A 42 10.11 -16.50 -16.61
N TYR A 43 10.13 -16.39 -15.27
CA TYR A 43 9.99 -17.52 -14.36
C TYR A 43 8.63 -18.24 -14.53
N PHE A 44 7.54 -17.50 -14.71
CA PHE A 44 6.21 -18.06 -15.00
C PHE A 44 6.18 -18.90 -16.27
N ILE A 45 6.71 -18.35 -17.35
CA ILE A 45 6.73 -19.03 -18.64
C ILE A 45 7.63 -20.27 -18.56
N ALA A 46 8.79 -20.18 -17.92
CA ALA A 46 9.69 -21.32 -17.71
C ALA A 46 9.02 -22.44 -16.89
N TYR A 47 8.31 -22.09 -15.82
CA TYR A 47 7.59 -23.05 -14.98
C TYR A 47 6.56 -23.85 -15.80
N ILE A 48 5.72 -23.17 -16.60
CA ILE A 48 4.76 -23.85 -17.48
C ILE A 48 5.48 -24.72 -18.53
N GLY A 49 6.57 -24.20 -19.11
CA GLY A 49 7.37 -24.92 -20.09
C GLY A 49 7.92 -26.24 -19.55
N ILE A 50 8.48 -26.23 -18.34
CA ILE A 50 8.96 -27.42 -17.62
C ILE A 50 7.82 -28.41 -17.37
N GLY A 51 6.65 -27.94 -16.94
CA GLY A 51 5.48 -28.78 -16.71
C GLY A 51 5.02 -29.54 -17.95
N LEU A 52 5.02 -28.88 -19.11
CA LEU A 52 4.64 -29.50 -20.37
C LEU A 52 5.71 -30.49 -20.88
N LEU A 53 6.98 -30.13 -20.80
CA LEU A 53 8.11 -30.96 -21.25
C LEU A 53 8.26 -32.25 -20.45
N PHE A 54 8.14 -32.16 -19.13
CA PHE A 54 8.39 -33.27 -18.20
C PHE A 54 7.12 -33.87 -17.62
N SER A 55 5.94 -33.56 -18.17
CA SER A 55 4.63 -34.09 -17.75
C SER A 55 4.64 -35.59 -17.46
N GLY A 56 5.23 -36.40 -18.34
CA GLY A 56 5.32 -37.85 -18.16
C GLY A 56 6.24 -38.31 -17.01
N MET A 57 7.27 -37.55 -16.65
CA MET A 57 8.11 -37.82 -15.46
C MET A 57 7.42 -37.35 -14.18
N LEU A 58 6.71 -36.21 -14.25
CA LEU A 58 5.93 -35.65 -13.14
C LEU A 58 4.75 -36.53 -12.74
N GLU A 59 4.16 -37.27 -13.69
CA GLU A 59 3.11 -38.26 -13.43
C GLU A 59 3.65 -39.54 -12.76
N LYS A 60 4.87 -39.97 -13.13
CA LYS A 60 5.44 -41.24 -12.70
C LYS A 60 6.21 -41.16 -11.37
N SER A 61 6.83 -40.02 -11.07
CA SER A 61 7.65 -39.86 -9.87
C SER A 61 7.02 -38.89 -8.88
N LYS A 62 6.73 -39.39 -7.68
CA LYS A 62 6.24 -38.57 -6.56
C LYS A 62 7.23 -37.47 -6.17
N VAL A 63 8.54 -37.74 -6.26
CA VAL A 63 9.59 -36.77 -5.89
C VAL A 63 9.63 -35.61 -6.89
N PHE A 64 9.65 -35.89 -8.19
CA PHE A 64 9.63 -34.83 -9.21
C PHE A 64 8.31 -34.05 -9.20
N SER A 65 7.19 -34.75 -8.98
CA SER A 65 5.88 -34.11 -8.81
C SER A 65 5.85 -33.17 -7.60
N PHE A 66 6.45 -33.59 -6.48
CA PHE A 66 6.57 -32.77 -5.28
C PHE A 66 7.43 -31.52 -5.52
N ILE A 67 8.62 -31.67 -6.09
CA ILE A 67 9.51 -30.54 -6.40
C ILE A 67 8.79 -29.53 -7.31
N TYR A 68 8.14 -30.02 -8.38
CA TYR A 68 7.42 -29.14 -9.30
C TYR A 68 6.22 -28.44 -8.65
N ARG A 69 5.34 -29.19 -7.98
CA ARG A 69 4.08 -28.64 -7.45
C ARG A 69 4.22 -27.89 -6.13
N LYS A 70 5.26 -28.16 -5.34
CA LYS A 70 5.44 -27.59 -3.99
C LYS A 70 6.64 -26.65 -3.90
N VAL A 71 7.74 -26.96 -4.59
CA VAL A 71 8.98 -26.17 -4.49
C VAL A 71 9.06 -25.12 -5.59
N LEU A 72 8.87 -25.48 -6.86
CA LEU A 72 8.93 -24.52 -7.97
C LEU A 72 7.75 -23.55 -8.00
N VAL A 73 6.66 -23.87 -7.27
CA VAL A 73 5.51 -22.97 -7.12
C VAL A 73 5.71 -21.89 -6.05
N LEU A 74 6.67 -22.07 -5.13
CA LEU A 74 6.90 -21.18 -3.99
C LEU A 74 7.15 -19.73 -4.38
N PRO A 75 7.96 -19.43 -5.42
CA PRO A 75 8.10 -18.07 -5.89
C PRO A 75 6.73 -17.46 -6.16
N PHE A 76 5.86 -18.06 -6.99
CA PHE A 76 4.50 -17.55 -7.32
C PHE A 76 3.67 -17.20 -6.09
N ILE A 77 3.69 -18.09 -5.11
CA ILE A 77 3.02 -17.87 -3.83
C ILE A 77 3.63 -16.62 -3.16
N GLY A 78 4.96 -16.53 -3.11
CA GLY A 78 5.71 -15.38 -2.60
C GLY A 78 5.35 -14.05 -3.26
N PHE A 79 5.16 -13.97 -4.58
CA PHE A 79 4.75 -12.71 -5.25
C PHE A 79 3.33 -12.28 -4.93
N ILE A 80 2.42 -13.24 -4.83
CA ILE A 80 1.05 -12.99 -4.38
C ILE A 80 1.07 -12.43 -2.94
N TYR A 81 1.90 -13.01 -2.06
CA TYR A 81 2.10 -12.48 -0.70
C TYR A 81 2.86 -11.15 -0.69
N PHE A 82 3.75 -10.89 -1.64
CA PHE A 82 4.49 -9.63 -1.75
C PHE A 82 3.55 -8.46 -2.07
N GLN A 83 2.57 -8.64 -2.95
CA GLN A 83 1.52 -7.64 -3.19
C GLN A 83 0.71 -7.31 -1.93
N TYR A 84 0.52 -8.30 -1.04
CA TYR A 84 -0.13 -8.11 0.25
C TYR A 84 0.71 -7.28 1.22
N ILE A 85 2.02 -7.49 1.28
CA ILE A 85 2.94 -6.68 2.11
C ILE A 85 3.07 -5.25 1.58
N ILE A 86 3.00 -5.06 0.27
CA ILE A 86 3.09 -3.74 -0.37
C ILE A 86 1.87 -2.86 -0.07
N THR A 87 0.67 -3.43 0.03
CA THR A 87 -0.57 -2.66 0.24
C THR A 87 -0.55 -1.74 1.48
N PRO A 88 -0.17 -2.21 2.69
CA PRO A 88 -0.02 -1.34 3.85
C PRO A 88 1.12 -0.33 3.68
N ILE A 89 2.21 -0.70 2.98
CA ILE A 89 3.31 0.23 2.66
C ILE A 89 2.81 1.37 1.76
N ILE A 90 2.05 1.06 0.71
CA ILE A 90 1.43 2.07 -0.17
C ILE A 90 0.47 2.96 0.62
N THR A 91 -0.29 2.39 1.56
CA THR A 91 -1.22 3.16 2.41
C THR A 91 -0.47 4.14 3.30
N VAL A 92 0.65 3.72 3.88
CA VAL A 92 1.56 4.57 4.67
C VAL A 92 2.17 5.67 3.79
N ILE A 93 2.67 5.33 2.60
CA ILE A 93 3.23 6.30 1.65
C ILE A 93 2.16 7.33 1.25
N MET A 94 0.95 6.87 0.91
CA MET A 94 -0.17 7.73 0.54
C MET A 94 -0.56 8.69 1.67
N PHE A 95 -0.59 8.21 2.92
CA PHE A 95 -0.81 9.06 4.08
C PHE A 95 0.28 10.15 4.19
N LEU A 96 1.55 9.76 4.12
CA LEU A 96 2.67 10.69 4.24
C LEU A 96 2.64 11.74 3.12
N VAL A 97 2.33 11.34 1.89
CA VAL A 97 2.20 12.27 0.76
C VAL A 97 1.05 13.26 1.02
N ILE A 98 -0.14 12.78 1.39
CA ILE A 98 -1.31 13.66 1.63
C ILE A 98 -1.07 14.59 2.84
N TYR A 99 -0.31 14.13 3.83
CA TYR A 99 -0.02 14.91 5.04
C TYR A 99 1.08 15.95 4.83
N PHE A 100 2.23 15.56 4.28
CA PHE A 100 3.41 16.43 4.18
C PHE A 100 3.44 17.28 2.91
N LEU A 101 3.01 16.74 1.77
CA LEU A 101 3.17 17.40 0.46
C LEU A 101 2.49 18.78 0.42
N PRO A 102 1.22 18.94 0.83
CA PRO A 102 0.55 20.23 0.77
C PRO A 102 1.26 21.31 1.62
N SER A 103 1.73 20.92 2.79
CA SER A 103 2.41 21.81 3.72
C SER A 103 3.79 22.23 3.21
N MET A 104 4.53 21.34 2.55
CA MET A 104 5.78 21.71 1.87
C MET A 104 5.55 22.70 0.71
N TRP A 105 4.45 22.54 -0.02
CA TRP A 105 4.05 23.50 -1.07
C TRP A 105 3.77 24.89 -0.50
N ILE A 106 3.06 24.97 0.64
CA ILE A 106 2.78 26.25 1.30
C ILE A 106 4.05 26.94 1.77
N LEU A 107 5.01 26.19 2.35
CA LEU A 107 6.29 26.77 2.76
C LEU A 107 7.07 27.35 1.58
N LYS A 108 7.14 26.61 0.47
CA LYS A 108 7.78 27.09 -0.76
C LYS A 108 7.09 28.31 -1.36
N LEU A 109 5.76 28.39 -1.26
CA LEU A 109 5.01 29.59 -1.64
C LEU A 109 5.25 30.76 -0.69
N GLY A 110 5.44 30.49 0.61
CA GLY A 110 5.81 31.47 1.63
C GLY A 110 7.14 32.16 1.33
N GLU A 111 8.15 31.41 0.86
CA GLU A 111 9.46 31.97 0.45
C GLU A 111 9.34 33.05 -0.64
N THR A 112 8.27 33.03 -1.43
CA THR A 112 8.06 33.94 -2.57
C THR A 112 6.97 34.97 -2.33
N HIS A 113 6.11 34.79 -1.32
CA HIS A 113 4.95 35.64 -1.06
C HIS A 113 4.84 35.98 0.43
N ALA A 114 5.16 37.22 0.79
CA ALA A 114 5.19 37.69 2.19
C ALA A 114 3.87 37.50 2.96
N ILE A 115 2.72 37.60 2.28
CA ILE A 115 1.41 37.34 2.89
C ILE A 115 1.30 35.86 3.29
N ILE A 116 1.78 34.94 2.47
CA ILE A 116 1.72 33.50 2.76
C ILE A 116 2.70 33.15 3.88
N GLU A 117 3.88 33.77 3.90
CA GLU A 117 4.87 33.61 4.97
C GLU A 117 4.27 33.95 6.34
N GLN A 118 3.59 35.10 6.46
CA GLN A 118 2.99 35.58 7.70
C GLN A 118 1.96 34.61 8.29
N TYR A 119 1.18 33.93 7.44
CA TYR A 119 0.13 32.99 7.86
C TYR A 119 0.52 31.52 7.68
N SER A 120 1.78 31.24 7.30
CA SER A 120 2.24 29.92 6.87
C SER A 120 1.92 28.82 7.88
N GLN A 121 2.22 29.03 9.17
CA GLN A 121 1.95 28.06 10.24
C GLN A 121 0.45 27.78 10.42
N GLY A 122 -0.40 28.81 10.35
CA GLY A 122 -1.85 28.66 10.46
C GLY A 122 -2.45 27.92 9.25
N ILE A 123 -1.96 28.22 8.05
CA ILE A 123 -2.37 27.52 6.82
C ILE A 123 -1.93 26.06 6.86
N ILE A 124 -0.67 25.79 7.24
CA ILE A 124 -0.13 24.44 7.40
C ILE A 124 -0.94 23.65 8.43
N TYR A 125 -1.33 24.27 9.55
CA TYR A 125 -2.18 23.66 10.57
C TYR A 125 -3.54 23.23 10.00
N ILE A 126 -4.26 24.15 9.34
CA ILE A 126 -5.58 23.86 8.77
C ILE A 126 -5.48 22.75 7.72
N ILE A 127 -4.52 22.84 6.81
CA ILE A 127 -4.35 21.86 5.73
C ILE A 127 -3.97 20.49 6.29
N SER A 128 -3.03 20.44 7.24
CA SER A 128 -2.62 19.19 7.87
C SER A 128 -3.78 18.53 8.62
N LEU A 129 -4.60 19.31 9.33
CA LEU A 129 -5.80 18.83 10.01
C LEU A 129 -6.83 18.26 9.02
N LEU A 130 -7.08 19.00 7.93
CA LEU A 130 -7.98 18.54 6.87
C LEU A 130 -7.47 17.27 6.19
N SER A 131 -6.16 17.17 5.94
CA SER A 131 -5.52 15.96 5.40
C SER A 131 -5.71 14.75 6.30
N VAL A 132 -5.51 14.90 7.62
CA VAL A 132 -5.70 13.82 8.59
C VAL A 132 -7.17 13.39 8.66
N LEU A 133 -8.11 14.34 8.70
CA LEU A 133 -9.55 14.06 8.71
C LEU A 133 -9.99 13.40 7.40
N PHE A 134 -9.55 13.91 6.26
CA PHE A 134 -9.81 13.31 4.95
C PHE A 134 -9.32 11.87 4.91
N PHE A 135 -8.10 11.62 5.38
CA PHE A 135 -7.56 10.26 5.39
C PHE A 135 -8.31 9.34 6.37
N ALA A 136 -8.63 9.81 7.58
CA ALA A 136 -9.38 9.01 8.56
C ALA A 136 -10.77 8.56 8.03
N TYR A 137 -11.48 9.46 7.35
CA TYR A 137 -12.90 9.28 7.02
C TYR A 137 -13.22 8.99 5.55
N LYS A 138 -12.33 9.32 4.62
CA LYS A 138 -12.56 9.20 3.16
C LYS A 138 -11.50 8.37 2.43
N SER A 139 -10.37 8.03 3.05
CA SER A 139 -9.33 7.21 2.39
C SER A 139 -9.84 5.84 1.97
N ASN A 140 -10.86 5.30 2.64
CA ASN A 140 -11.49 4.04 2.27
C ASN A 140 -12.12 4.08 0.86
N LEU A 141 -12.64 5.23 0.42
CA LEU A 141 -13.17 5.43 -0.94
C LEU A 141 -12.04 5.39 -1.96
N VAL A 142 -10.92 6.05 -1.66
CA VAL A 142 -9.72 6.05 -2.50
C VAL A 142 -9.14 4.64 -2.58
N MET A 143 -9.05 3.94 -1.46
CA MET A 143 -8.56 2.56 -1.39
C MET A 143 -9.47 1.61 -2.19
N ARG A 144 -10.79 1.80 -2.09
CA ARG A 144 -11.76 1.03 -2.88
C ARG A 144 -11.61 1.29 -4.38
N PHE A 145 -11.44 2.54 -4.78
CA PHE A 145 -11.16 2.91 -6.17
C PHE A 145 -9.89 2.21 -6.68
N ILE A 146 -8.79 2.28 -5.93
CA ILE A 146 -7.54 1.59 -6.26
C ILE A 146 -7.78 0.08 -6.41
N ILE A 147 -8.44 -0.57 -5.44
CA ILE A 147 -8.72 -2.01 -5.49
C ILE A 147 -9.57 -2.39 -6.71
N ASP A 148 -10.60 -1.59 -7.01
CA ASP A 148 -11.51 -1.84 -8.14
C ASP A 148 -10.78 -1.63 -9.49
N THR A 149 -9.90 -0.62 -9.60
CA THR A 149 -9.06 -0.38 -10.79
C THR A 149 -8.06 -1.51 -11.03
N PHE A 150 -7.43 -2.04 -9.98
CA PHE A 150 -6.45 -3.12 -10.11
C PHE A 150 -7.09 -4.53 -10.25
N LYS A 151 -8.43 -4.64 -10.26
CA LYS A 151 -9.21 -5.87 -10.53
C LYS A 151 -8.68 -7.12 -9.81
N THR A 152 -8.22 -7.00 -8.57
CA THR A 152 -7.70 -8.14 -7.79
C THR A 152 -8.85 -9.03 -7.29
N LYS A 153 -9.52 -9.74 -8.20
CA LYS A 153 -10.62 -10.69 -7.91
C LYS A 153 -10.21 -11.76 -6.90
N LEU A 154 -8.94 -12.17 -6.90
CA LEU A 154 -8.42 -13.24 -6.06
C LEU A 154 -8.40 -12.91 -4.55
N PHE A 155 -8.40 -11.63 -4.16
CA PHE A 155 -8.18 -11.24 -2.75
C PHE A 155 -9.10 -10.12 -2.25
N ARG A 156 -10.24 -9.92 -2.92
CA ARG A 156 -11.26 -8.91 -2.58
C ARG A 156 -11.64 -8.94 -1.10
N ASN A 157 -11.76 -10.12 -0.49
CA ASN A 157 -12.16 -10.25 0.92
C ASN A 157 -11.10 -9.74 1.91
N TYR A 158 -9.80 -9.86 1.60
CA TYR A 158 -8.73 -9.31 2.44
C TYR A 158 -8.56 -7.80 2.22
N LEU A 159 -8.61 -7.36 0.97
CA LEU A 159 -8.54 -5.94 0.61
C LEU A 159 -9.75 -5.14 1.09
N ASN A 160 -10.93 -5.76 1.19
CA ASN A 160 -12.12 -5.17 1.79
C ASN A 160 -11.93 -4.79 3.28
N ARG A 161 -10.94 -5.36 4.00
CA ARG A 161 -10.63 -4.88 5.35
C ARG A 161 -10.04 -3.47 5.33
N TYR A 162 -9.31 -3.12 4.28
CA TYR A 162 -8.72 -1.78 4.07
C TYR A 162 -9.73 -0.75 3.55
N THR A 163 -10.91 -1.19 3.10
CA THR A 163 -12.04 -0.28 2.74
C THR A 163 -12.97 -0.02 3.93
N ASN A 164 -12.66 -0.56 5.11
CA ASN A 164 -13.39 -0.28 6.34
C ASN A 164 -12.93 1.04 6.96
N THR A 165 -13.84 1.99 7.12
CA THR A 165 -13.57 3.30 7.76
C THR A 165 -12.97 3.17 9.16
N ALA A 166 -13.40 2.18 9.94
CA ALA A 166 -12.85 1.94 11.28
C ALA A 166 -11.42 1.41 11.24
N PHE A 167 -11.02 0.72 10.16
CA PHE A 167 -9.64 0.29 9.96
C PHE A 167 -8.77 1.46 9.52
N THR A 168 -9.20 2.26 8.52
CA THR A 168 -8.46 3.43 8.06
C THR A 168 -8.26 4.45 9.18
N ARG A 169 -9.30 4.71 9.99
CA ARG A 169 -9.20 5.57 11.18
C ARG A 169 -8.16 5.07 12.18
N ARG A 170 -8.13 3.77 12.48
CA ARG A 170 -7.11 3.19 13.38
C ARG A 170 -5.70 3.36 12.83
N ILE A 171 -5.50 3.15 11.53
CA ILE A 171 -4.21 3.38 10.88
C ILE A 171 -3.82 4.85 10.98
N THR A 172 -4.74 5.80 10.76
CA THR A 172 -4.47 7.23 10.93
C THR A 172 -3.98 7.55 12.34
N TYR A 173 -4.63 7.00 13.37
CA TYR A 173 -4.18 7.18 14.76
C TYR A 173 -2.78 6.64 14.99
N ILE A 174 -2.49 5.43 14.54
CA ILE A 174 -1.16 4.81 14.66
C ILE A 174 -0.12 5.69 13.98
N MET A 175 -0.39 6.16 12.76
CA MET A 175 0.50 7.06 12.01
C MET A 175 0.75 8.37 12.74
N MET A 176 -0.30 9.03 13.23
CA MET A 176 -0.15 10.30 13.96
C MET A 176 0.62 10.11 15.27
N ILE A 177 0.38 9.02 16.00
CA ILE A 177 1.13 8.68 17.22
C ILE A 177 2.61 8.45 16.90
N ILE A 178 2.92 7.69 15.84
CA ILE A 178 4.32 7.45 15.43
C ILE A 178 5.01 8.76 15.05
N ILE A 179 4.33 9.63 14.27
CA ILE A 179 4.86 10.94 13.89
C ILE A 179 5.11 11.79 15.13
N TYR A 180 4.17 11.83 16.06
CA TYR A 180 4.27 12.58 17.32
C TYR A 180 5.43 12.07 18.20
N ILE A 181 5.55 10.75 18.39
CA ILE A 181 6.64 10.14 19.17
C ILE A 181 7.99 10.43 18.50
N SER A 182 8.09 10.24 17.18
CA SER A 182 9.31 10.50 16.43
C SER A 182 9.73 11.96 16.55
N TYR A 183 8.77 12.89 16.44
CA TYR A 183 9.02 14.31 16.64
C TYR A 183 9.53 14.62 18.05
N ASN A 184 8.86 14.13 19.10
CA ASN A 184 9.30 14.34 20.48
C ASN A 184 10.69 13.75 20.73
N PHE A 185 10.97 12.55 20.19
CA PHE A 185 12.28 11.93 20.30
C PHE A 185 13.38 12.78 19.66
N LEU A 186 13.17 13.26 18.42
CA LEU A 186 14.11 14.14 17.72
C LEU A 186 14.35 15.46 18.48
N THR A 187 13.27 16.07 18.97
CA THR A 187 13.32 17.32 19.74
C THR A 187 14.09 17.15 21.04
N PHE A 188 13.81 16.11 21.83
CA PHE A 188 14.52 15.86 23.09
C PHE A 188 15.98 15.46 22.87
N SER A 189 16.28 14.83 21.74
CA SER A 189 17.64 14.47 21.34
C SER A 189 18.42 15.63 20.71
N LYS A 190 17.79 16.81 20.54
CA LYS A 190 18.35 17.98 19.82
C LYS A 190 18.83 17.65 18.41
N ILE A 191 18.19 16.68 17.75
CA ILE A 191 18.47 16.30 16.37
C ILE A 191 17.61 17.17 15.47
N ASN A 192 18.23 17.97 14.60
CA ASN A 192 17.50 18.77 13.62
C ASN A 192 17.46 18.03 12.27
N PRO A 193 16.32 17.42 11.88
CA PRO A 193 16.21 16.77 10.58
C PRO A 193 16.18 17.83 9.47
N ASN A 194 17.28 17.98 8.71
CA ASN A 194 17.36 18.91 7.57
C ASN A 194 16.32 18.64 6.46
N PHE A 195 15.58 17.54 6.53
CA PHE A 195 14.60 17.10 5.53
C PHE A 195 13.14 17.43 5.90
N ILE A 196 12.84 17.90 7.12
CA ILE A 196 11.49 18.35 7.50
C ILE A 196 11.60 19.77 8.07
N PRO A 197 10.92 20.77 7.47
CA PRO A 197 10.94 22.15 7.96
C PRO A 197 10.46 22.24 9.42
N SER A 198 11.16 23.05 10.21
CA SER A 198 10.87 23.19 11.64
C SER A 198 9.48 23.77 11.92
N GLU A 199 8.92 24.58 11.00
CA GLU A 199 7.56 25.10 11.12
C GLU A 199 6.52 23.98 11.07
N MET A 200 6.73 22.96 10.22
CA MET A 200 5.84 21.80 10.15
C MET A 200 5.88 20.99 11.44
N LEU A 201 7.07 20.85 12.02
CA LEU A 201 7.26 20.06 13.23
C LEU A 201 6.51 20.64 14.44
N ASN A 202 6.46 21.96 14.56
CA ASN A 202 5.75 22.64 15.65
C ASN A 202 4.23 22.48 15.56
N VAL A 203 3.70 22.35 14.35
CA VAL A 203 2.26 22.24 14.08
C VAL A 203 1.71 20.82 14.33
N ILE A 204 2.56 19.79 14.25
CA ILE A 204 2.16 18.37 14.40
C ILE A 204 1.40 18.10 15.71
N LYS A 205 1.85 18.69 16.82
CA LYS A 205 1.23 18.47 18.14
C LYS A 205 -0.20 18.98 18.17
N GLU A 206 -0.41 20.20 17.68
CA GLU A 206 -1.73 20.83 17.63
C GLU A 206 -2.66 20.07 16.69
N VAL A 207 -2.17 19.65 15.52
CA VAL A 207 -2.95 18.84 14.58
C VAL A 207 -3.40 17.53 15.22
N PHE A 208 -2.52 16.87 15.98
CA PHE A 208 -2.87 15.62 16.66
C PHE A 208 -3.96 15.82 17.73
N VAL A 209 -3.79 16.80 18.62
CA VAL A 209 -4.75 17.09 19.69
C VAL A 209 -6.12 17.47 19.10
N THR A 210 -6.12 18.37 18.10
CA THR A 210 -7.36 18.79 17.44
C THR A 210 -8.03 17.65 16.68
N PHE A 211 -7.26 16.81 15.98
CA PHE A 211 -7.80 15.62 15.33
C PHE A 211 -8.48 14.70 16.33
N VAL A 212 -7.83 14.40 17.47
CA VAL A 212 -8.39 13.54 18.53
C VAL A 212 -9.69 14.14 19.07
N ALA A 213 -9.73 15.46 19.31
CA ALA A 213 -10.93 16.14 19.80
C ALA A 213 -12.09 16.07 18.80
N ILE A 214 -11.84 16.36 17.52
CA ILE A 214 -12.84 16.29 16.45
C ILE A 214 -13.35 14.86 16.29
N ASP A 215 -12.46 13.87 16.26
CA ASP A 215 -12.83 12.46 16.11
C ASP A 215 -13.70 11.99 17.28
N THR A 216 -13.35 12.38 18.50
CA THR A 216 -14.13 12.08 19.71
C THR A 216 -15.53 12.67 19.62
N LEU A 217 -15.65 13.93 19.18
CA LEU A 217 -16.94 14.60 18.97
C LEU A 217 -17.79 13.85 17.93
N ILE A 218 -17.20 13.47 16.80
CA ILE A 218 -17.87 12.69 15.75
C ILE A 218 -18.36 11.35 16.32
N GLN A 219 -17.54 10.64 17.10
CA GLN A 219 -17.91 9.37 17.72
C GLN A 219 -19.10 9.51 18.68
N ILE A 220 -19.12 10.56 19.50
CA ILE A 220 -20.25 10.85 20.39
C ILE A 220 -21.54 11.06 19.58
N ILE A 221 -21.48 11.84 18.50
CA ILE A 221 -22.65 12.11 17.64
C ILE A 221 -23.17 10.81 17.02
N VAL A 222 -22.29 9.99 16.45
CA VAL A 222 -22.65 8.72 15.80
C VAL A 222 -23.26 7.73 16.80
N SER A 223 -22.64 7.59 17.98
CA SER A 223 -23.15 6.69 19.04
C SER A 223 -24.53 7.11 19.55
N LYS A 224 -24.76 8.43 19.68
CA LYS A 224 -26.05 8.96 20.09
C LYS A 224 -27.14 8.67 19.05
N GLN A 225 -26.84 8.84 17.76
CA GLN A 225 -27.78 8.55 16.67
C GLN A 225 -28.18 7.07 16.63
N GLN A 226 -27.23 6.15 16.81
CA GLN A 226 -27.49 4.70 16.84
C GLN A 226 -28.40 4.30 18.01
N THR A 227 -28.23 4.94 19.17
CA THR A 227 -29.04 4.67 20.36
C THR A 227 -30.50 5.11 20.17
N THR A 228 -30.73 6.24 19.48
CA THR A 228 -32.09 6.70 19.15
C THR A 228 -32.77 5.74 18.16
N THR A 229 -32.05 5.26 17.14
CA THR A 229 -32.63 4.36 16.13
C THR A 229 -33.04 3.00 16.70
N VAL A 230 -32.29 2.47 17.67
CA VAL A 230 -32.65 1.20 18.34
C VAL A 230 -33.93 1.37 19.18
N LYS A 231 -34.06 2.49 19.90
CA LYS A 231 -35.27 2.80 20.68
C LYS A 231 -36.51 2.99 19.81
N ASP A 232 -36.37 3.54 18.61
CA ASP A 232 -37.49 3.72 17.67
C ASP A 232 -37.93 2.41 16.99
N VAL A 233 -37.06 1.38 16.98
CA VAL A 233 -37.36 0.03 16.47
C VAL A 233 -37.96 -0.85 17.57
N GLU A 234 -37.52 -0.72 18.83
CA GLU A 234 -38.11 -1.46 19.97
C GLU A 234 -39.50 -0.92 20.37
N ASN A 235 -39.83 0.32 20.02
CA ASN A 235 -41.14 0.93 20.29
C ASN A 235 -42.16 0.76 19.14
N LYS A 236 -41.90 -0.13 18.18
CA LYS A 236 -42.83 -0.53 17.11
C LYS A 236 -43.14 -2.03 17.20
#